data_AF-A0A2M4APU2-F1
#
_entry.id   AF-A0A2M4APU2-F1
#
_cell.length_a   1.000
_cell.length_b   1.000
_cell.length_c   1.000
_cell.angle_alpha   90.00
_cell.angle_beta   90.00
_cell.angle_gamma   90.00
#
_symmetry.space_group_name_H-M   'P 1'
#
loop_
_entity.id
_entity.type
_entity.pdbx_description
1 polymer ?
#
loop_
_entity_poly.entity_id
_entity_poly.type
_entity_poly.pdbx_seq_one_letter_code
_entity_poly.pdbx_strand_id
1 'polypeptide(L)' 'LIIIIIGSNKAISTSKIKKMIAIKKNRREKGSREEFIGSNPHSKGEHFSRSVSVFFDKSVARIITTIVMIIIIKVIVD' A
#
# COMPACT_ATOMS: atom_id res chain seq x y z
N LEU A 1 -8.19 36.40 21.68
CA LEU A 1 -6.79 36.07 21.34
C LEU A 1 -6.78 34.63 20.79
N ILE A 2 -6.60 34.44 19.49
CA ILE A 2 -6.56 33.09 18.89
C ILE A 2 -5.08 32.69 18.78
N ILE A 3 -4.66 31.70 19.57
CA ILE A 3 -3.32 31.14 19.51
C ILE A 3 -3.29 30.14 18.34
N ILE A 4 -2.71 30.53 17.20
CA ILE A 4 -2.46 29.61 16.09
C ILE A 4 -1.22 28.79 16.47
N ILE A 5 -1.43 27.62 17.06
CA ILE A 5 -0.36 26.66 17.28
C ILE A 5 0.00 26.07 15.91
N ILE A 6 1.10 26.54 15.31
CA ILE A 6 1.73 25.87 14.16
C ILE A 6 2.35 24.58 14.70
N GLY A 7 1.50 23.58 14.91
CA GLY A 7 1.93 22.27 15.36
C GLY A 7 2.87 21.65 14.32
N SER A 8 3.91 20.97 14.79
CA SER A 8 4.77 20.17 13.93
C SER A 8 3.88 19.19 13.17
N ASN A 9 3.71 19.41 11.86
CA ASN A 9 2.82 18.58 11.07
C ASN A 9 3.32 17.14 11.20
N LYS A 10 2.50 16.23 11.77
CA LYS A 10 2.92 14.86 12.06
C LYS A 10 3.47 14.18 10.80
N ALA A 11 3.06 14.60 9.60
CA ALA A 11 3.59 14.12 8.34
C ALA A 11 5.09 14.46 8.10
N ILE A 12 5.56 15.62 8.56
CA ILE A 12 6.90 16.17 8.31
C ILE A 12 7.67 16.32 9.63
N SER A 13 7.62 15.29 10.48
CA SER A 13 8.45 15.28 11.69
C SER A 13 9.88 14.84 11.35
N THR A 14 10.86 15.48 11.98
CA THR A 14 12.30 15.14 11.84
C THR A 14 12.56 13.67 12.18
N SER A 15 11.89 13.15 13.21
CA SER A 15 11.95 11.75 13.63
C SER A 15 11.49 10.78 12.53
N LYS A 16 10.43 11.11 11.79
CA LYS A 16 9.93 10.28 10.68
C LYS A 16 10.87 10.32 9.48
N ILE A 17 11.42 11.49 9.16
CA ILE A 17 12.41 11.65 8.08
C ILE A 17 13.65 10.79 8.37
N LYS A 18 14.21 10.88 9.59
CA LYS A 18 15.35 10.05 10.01
C LYS A 18 15.04 8.55 9.89
N LYS A 19 13.86 8.12 10.35
CA LYS A 19 13.41 6.72 10.25
C LYS A 19 13.33 6.25 8.80
N MET A 20 12.82 7.07 7.89
CA MET A 20 12.73 6.76 6.46
C MET A 20 14.12 6.59 5.81
N ILE A 21 15.06 7.49 6.13
CA ILE A 21 16.45 7.43 5.63
C ILE A 21 17.11 6.12 6.08
N ALA A 22 16.97 5.75 7.37
CA ALA A 22 17.53 4.52 7.90
C ALA A 22 16.95 3.26 7.22
N ILE A 23 15.64 3.23 6.99
CA ILE A 23 14.99 2.13 6.25
C ILE A 23 15.53 2.04 4.81
N LYS A 24 15.67 3.18 4.13
CA LYS A 24 16.19 3.22 2.75
C LYS A 24 17.63 2.72 2.67
N LYS A 25 18.50 3.11 3.61
CA LYS A 25 19.88 2.63 3.72
C LYS A 25 19.92 1.11 3.95
N ASN A 26 19.15 0.61 4.92
CA ASN A 26 19.08 -0.82 5.21
C ASN A 26 18.60 -1.64 4.00
N ARG A 27 17.63 -1.15 3.22
CA ARG A 27 17.19 -1.82 1.98
C ARG A 27 18.26 -1.86 0.91
N ARG A 28 19.10 -0.82 0.82
CA ARG A 28 20.22 -0.76 -0.12
C ARG A 28 21.36 -1.71 0.29
N GLU A 29 21.65 -1.81 1.58
CA GLU A 29 22.78 -2.60 2.10
C GLU A 29 22.44 -4.09 2.29
N LYS A 30 21.22 -4.40 2.73
CA LYS A 30 20.82 -5.77 3.11
C LYS A 30 19.75 -6.37 2.18
N GLY A 31 19.27 -5.61 1.19
CA GLY A 31 18.16 -6.00 0.32
C GLY A 31 16.76 -5.67 0.89
N SER A 32 15.72 -5.89 0.09
CA SER A 32 14.33 -5.84 0.56
C SER A 32 14.03 -7.00 1.48
N ARG A 33 13.00 -6.87 2.34
CA ARG A 33 12.44 -8.04 3.03
C ARG A 33 11.99 -9.05 1.96
N GLU A 34 12.33 -10.31 2.21
CA GLU A 34 12.08 -11.44 1.30
C GLU A 34 10.60 -11.64 1.00
N GLU A 35 9.73 -11.24 1.93
CA GLU A 35 8.28 -11.33 1.76
C GLU A 35 7.68 -9.95 1.46
N PHE A 36 7.46 -9.67 0.17
CA PHE A 36 6.74 -8.47 -0.31
C PHE A 36 5.23 -8.53 -0.02
N ILE A 37 4.71 -9.72 0.28
CA ILE A 37 3.29 -9.96 0.47
C ILE A 37 3.04 -10.25 1.95
N GLY A 38 2.90 -9.19 2.73
CA GLY A 38 1.90 -9.23 3.78
C GLY A 38 2.24 -9.79 5.15
N SER A 39 3.51 -9.91 5.50
CA SER A 39 3.86 -10.04 6.92
C SER A 39 3.64 -8.68 7.61
N ASN A 40 2.54 -8.58 8.38
CA ASN A 40 2.44 -7.56 9.41
C ASN A 40 3.68 -7.71 10.31
N PRO A 41 4.53 -6.68 10.47
CA PRO A 41 5.72 -6.77 11.31
C PRO A 41 5.44 -7.14 12.77
N HIS A 42 4.17 -7.10 13.19
CA HIS A 42 3.72 -7.49 14.52
C HIS A 42 2.93 -8.81 14.56
N SER A 43 2.66 -9.47 13.42
CA SER A 43 2.13 -10.84 13.49
C SER A 43 3.26 -11.75 13.95
N LYS A 44 2.99 -12.62 14.92
CA LYS A 44 3.97 -13.62 15.38
C LYS A 44 4.13 -14.77 14.38
N GLY A 45 4.32 -14.44 13.10
CA GLY A 45 4.30 -15.42 12.01
C GLY A 45 2.88 -15.86 11.60
N GLU A 46 1.84 -15.12 12.02
CA GLU A 46 0.50 -15.33 11.46
C GLU A 46 0.53 -14.78 10.04
N HIS A 47 0.75 -15.67 9.06
CA HIS A 47 0.51 -15.39 7.66
C HIS A 47 -0.89 -14.83 7.53
N PHE A 48 -1.09 -13.82 6.68
CA PHE A 48 -2.42 -13.28 6.45
C PHE A 48 -3.43 -14.41 6.23
N SER A 49 -4.54 -14.37 6.94
CA SER A 49 -5.70 -15.27 6.82
C SER A 49 -6.46 -15.11 5.49
N ARG A 50 -5.80 -14.55 4.46
CA ARG A 50 -6.31 -14.46 3.10
C ARG A 50 -5.36 -15.24 2.21
N SER A 51 -5.89 -16.33 1.63
CA SER A 51 -5.16 -17.13 0.66
C SER A 51 -4.69 -16.26 -0.50
N VAL A 52 -3.54 -16.61 -1.07
CA VAL A 52 -2.96 -15.95 -2.24
C VAL A 52 -3.98 -15.87 -3.40
N SER A 53 -4.81 -16.91 -3.56
CA SER A 53 -5.95 -16.90 -4.50
C SER A 53 -6.89 -15.73 -4.25
N VAL A 54 -7.41 -15.57 -3.02
CA VAL A 54 -8.35 -14.50 -2.66
C VAL A 54 -7.75 -13.10 -2.85
N PHE A 55 -6.42 -12.97 -2.77
CA PHE A 55 -5.74 -11.72 -3.07
C PHE A 55 -5.79 -11.38 -4.58
N PHE A 56 -5.45 -12.35 -5.43
CA PHE A 56 -5.45 -12.18 -6.89
C PHE A 56 -6.85 -12.16 -7.51
N ASP A 57 -7.82 -12.85 -6.91
CA ASP A 57 -9.22 -12.88 -7.35
C ASP A 57 -9.81 -11.46 -7.38
N LYS A 58 -9.44 -10.61 -6.42
CA LYS A 58 -9.88 -9.21 -6.38
C LYS A 58 -9.31 -8.39 -7.54
N SER A 59 -8.05 -8.61 -7.92
CA SER A 59 -7.46 -7.92 -9.07
C SER A 59 -8.06 -8.40 -10.39
N VAL A 60 -8.28 -9.71 -10.54
CA VAL A 60 -8.90 -10.29 -11.74
C VAL A 60 -10.33 -9.79 -11.90
N ALA A 61 -11.13 -9.82 -10.83
CA ALA A 61 -12.51 -9.32 -10.85
C ALA A 61 -12.59 -7.84 -11.28
N ARG A 62 -11.65 -6.99 -10.82
CA ARG A 62 -11.60 -5.57 -11.20
C ARG A 62 -11.23 -5.36 -12.68
N ILE A 63 -10.34 -6.19 -13.22
CA ILE A 63 -9.98 -6.15 -14.64
C ILE A 63 -11.21 -6.53 -15.49
N ILE A 64 -11.89 -7.62 -15.13
CA ILE A 64 -13.10 -8.09 -15.83
C ILE A 64 -14.18 -7.01 -15.83
N THR A 65 -14.49 -6.40 -14.68
CA THR A 65 -15.53 -5.36 -14.62
C THR A 65 -15.20 -4.14 -15.45
N THR A 66 -13.92 -3.76 -15.52
CA THR A 66 -13.47 -2.64 -16.35
C THR A 66 -13.62 -2.93 -17.84
N ILE A 67 -13.25 -4.13 -18.28
CA ILE A 67 -13.42 -4.57 -19.68
C ILE A 67 -14.91 -4.59 -20.05
N VAL A 68 -15.76 -5.15 -19.19
CA VAL A 68 -17.22 -5.20 -19.41
C VAL A 68 -17.80 -3.79 -19.54
N MET A 69 -17.41 -2.86 -18.66
CA MET A 69 -17.86 -1.47 -18.75
C MET A 69 -17.42 -0.79 -20.05
N ILE A 70 -16.20 -1.01 -20.51
CA ILE A 70 -15.70 -0.45 -21.78
C ILE A 70 -16.51 -0.98 -22.96
N ILE A 71 -16.81 -2.29 -22.97
CA ILE A 71 -17.64 -2.92 -24.02
C ILE A 71 -19.04 -2.31 -24.01
N ILE A 72 -19.67 -2.18 -22.84
CA ILE A 72 -21.01 -1.58 -22.70
C ILE A 72 -21.02 -0.14 -23.22
N ILE A 73 -20.04 0.69 -22.82
CA ILE A 73 -19.94 2.08 -23.27
C ILE A 73 -19.78 2.12 -24.80
N LYS A 74 -18.94 1.26 -25.36
CA LYS A 74 -18.76 1.18 -26.82
C LYS A 74 -20.07 0.85 -27.54
N VAL A 75 -20.81 -0.15 -27.07
CA VAL A 75 -22.11 -0.54 -27.65
C VAL A 75 -23.18 0.57 -27.52
N ILE A 76 -23.11 1.42 -26.50
CA ILE A 76 -24.05 2.54 -26.32
C ILE A 76 -23.68 3.75 -27.21
N VAL A 77 -22.39 3.93 -27.49
CA VAL A 77 -21.86 5.07 -28.25
C VAL A 77 -21.88 4.81 -29.76
N ASP A 78 -21.74 3.55 -30.19
CA ASP A 78 -21.94 3.09 -31.58
C ASP A 78 -23.45 3.07 -31.96
#